data_AF-A0A9W9TDJ1-F1
#
_entry.id   AF-A0A9W9TDJ1-F1
#
_cell.length_a   1.000
_cell.length_b   1.000
_cell.length_c   1.000
_cell.angle_alpha   90.00
_cell.angle_beta   90.00
_cell.angle_gamma   90.00
#
_symmetry.space_group_name_H-M   'P 1'
#
loop_
_entity.id
_entity.type
_entity.pdbx_description
1 polymer ?
#
loop_
_entity_poly.entity_id
_entity_poly.type
_entity_poly.pdbx_seq_one_letter_code
_entity_poly.pdbx_strand_id
1 'polypeptide(L)'
;MKFLGIIQFLSIASALASSHRRAQPLEIQGLSANQYSNITLSTLHFTVHDPSTDVTDDCNVSWNTSSINQPGLAPRKCLRGQFEFGFRYGIGNIENFTLVVQQVNGSAQGSSVVTAYRRNPDWICLQNPVQGVKERCVWNGTLSINV
;
A
#
# COMPACT_ATOMS: atom_id res chain seq x y z
N MET A 1 59.50 38.44 -32.49
CA MET A 1 58.48 37.38 -32.32
C MET A 1 58.12 37.32 -30.84
N LYS A 2 56.89 37.64 -30.45
CA LYS A 2 56.40 37.62 -29.06
C LYS A 2 55.39 36.48 -28.92
N PHE A 3 55.71 35.45 -28.13
CA PHE A 3 54.78 34.38 -27.77
C PHE A 3 54.07 34.77 -26.48
N LEU A 4 52.74 34.91 -26.54
CA LEU A 4 51.86 35.06 -25.38
C LEU A 4 51.29 33.66 -25.04
N GLY A 5 51.73 33.10 -23.92
CA GLY A 5 51.20 31.85 -23.37
C GLY A 5 49.95 32.10 -22.54
N ILE A 6 48.88 31.35 -22.80
CA ILE A 6 47.61 31.40 -22.07
C ILE A 6 47.59 30.22 -21.08
N ILE A 7 47.48 30.51 -19.80
CA ILE A 7 47.37 29.52 -18.72
C ILE A 7 45.88 29.22 -18.52
N GLN A 8 45.47 27.97 -18.72
CA GLN A 8 44.11 27.51 -18.46
C GLN A 8 44.01 26.95 -17.03
N PHE A 9 43.19 27.57 -16.19
CA PHE A 9 42.81 27.04 -14.88
C PHE A 9 41.71 25.99 -15.07
N LEU A 10 42.00 24.71 -14.81
CA LEU A 10 40.98 23.67 -14.66
C LEU A 10 40.38 23.76 -13.25
N SER A 11 39.13 24.22 -13.15
CA SER A 11 38.32 24.08 -11.93
C SER A 11 37.73 22.67 -11.86
N ILE A 12 38.22 21.85 -10.94
CA ILE A 12 37.66 20.53 -10.65
C ILE A 12 36.45 20.74 -9.74
N ALA A 13 35.26 20.84 -10.34
CA ALA A 13 34.01 20.83 -9.59
C ALA A 13 33.80 19.42 -9.01
N SER A 14 33.98 19.29 -7.69
CA SER A 14 33.65 18.07 -6.96
C SER A 14 32.14 18.00 -6.80
N ALA A 15 31.45 17.27 -7.67
CA ALA A 15 30.03 17.00 -7.52
C ALA A 15 29.83 16.11 -6.28
N LEU A 16 29.24 16.67 -5.22
CA LEU A 16 28.78 15.89 -4.07
C LEU A 16 27.65 14.97 -4.55
N ALA A 17 27.96 13.70 -4.74
CA ALA A 17 26.97 12.67 -4.99
C ALA A 17 26.15 12.48 -3.70
N SER A 18 25.03 13.20 -3.56
CA SER A 18 24.07 12.90 -2.52
C SER A 18 23.53 11.49 -2.81
N SER A 19 23.73 10.54 -1.90
CA SER A 19 23.04 9.25 -1.98
C SER A 19 21.57 9.49 -1.61
N HIS A 20 20.77 10.00 -2.54
CA HIS A 20 19.32 9.92 -2.44
C HIS A 20 18.98 8.43 -2.57
N ARG A 21 18.85 7.72 -1.44
CA ARG A 21 18.16 6.43 -1.44
C ARG A 21 16.76 6.71 -1.96
N ARG A 22 16.49 6.28 -3.19
CA ARG A 22 15.17 6.39 -3.81
C ARG A 22 14.19 5.67 -2.91
N ALA A 23 13.14 6.36 -2.47
CA ALA A 23 12.08 5.75 -1.68
C ALA A 23 11.55 4.52 -2.43
N GLN A 24 11.59 3.36 -1.77
CA GLN A 24 11.10 2.12 -2.37
C GLN A 24 9.60 2.00 -2.09
N PRO A 25 8.80 1.50 -3.05
CA PRO A 25 7.38 1.27 -2.82
C PRO A 25 7.16 0.36 -1.61
N LEU A 26 6.11 0.62 -0.84
CA LEU A 26 5.64 -0.34 0.16
C LEU A 26 5.09 -1.56 -0.55
N GLU A 27 5.36 -2.73 0.01
CA GLU A 27 4.88 -4.00 -0.49
C GLU A 27 3.73 -4.51 0.37
N ILE A 28 2.57 -4.71 -0.25
CA ILE A 28 1.39 -5.28 0.37
C ILE A 28 1.29 -6.75 -0.05
N GLN A 29 1.43 -7.64 0.91
CA GLN A 29 1.50 -9.08 0.71
C GLN A 29 0.29 -9.76 1.34
N GLY A 30 -0.20 -10.83 0.70
CA GLY A 30 -1.32 -11.63 1.22
C GLY A 30 -2.64 -10.85 1.38
N LEU A 31 -2.82 -9.77 0.61
CA LEU A 31 -4.05 -8.98 0.67
C LEU A 31 -5.26 -9.86 0.36
N SER A 32 -6.18 -9.93 1.31
CA SER A 32 -7.40 -10.71 1.19
C SER A 32 -8.56 -10.03 1.91
N ALA A 33 -9.77 -10.26 1.39
CA ALA A 33 -11.00 -9.80 2.00
C ALA A 33 -12.08 -10.88 1.93
N ASN A 34 -12.93 -10.95 2.95
CA ASN A 34 -14.10 -11.82 2.98
C ASN A 34 -15.34 -10.99 3.31
N GLN A 35 -16.46 -11.34 2.68
CA GLN A 35 -17.80 -10.97 3.10
C GLN A 35 -18.54 -12.26 3.50
N TYR A 36 -19.08 -12.30 4.72
CA TYR A 36 -19.74 -13.49 5.25
C TYR A 36 -21.22 -13.54 4.84
N SER A 37 -21.75 -14.74 4.67
CA SER A 37 -23.13 -14.94 4.16
C SER A 37 -24.20 -14.81 5.23
N ASN A 38 -23.91 -15.23 6.46
CA ASN A 38 -24.90 -15.41 7.51
C ASN A 38 -24.88 -14.30 8.56
N ILE A 39 -23.93 -13.36 8.43
CA ILE A 39 -23.73 -12.25 9.35
C ILE A 39 -23.37 -11.00 8.54
N THR A 40 -23.72 -9.84 9.08
CA THR A 40 -23.37 -8.54 8.50
C THR A 40 -21.92 -8.19 8.86
N LEU A 41 -20.97 -8.98 8.39
CA LEU A 41 -19.54 -8.84 8.69
C LEU A 41 -18.71 -8.99 7.42
N SER A 42 -17.71 -8.14 7.30
CA SER A 42 -16.59 -8.32 6.37
C SER A 42 -15.26 -8.20 7.11
N THR A 43 -14.24 -8.82 6.56
CA THR A 43 -12.86 -8.77 7.05
C THR A 43 -11.92 -8.45 5.92
N LEU A 44 -10.84 -7.74 6.21
CA LEU A 44 -9.70 -7.55 5.32
C LEU A 44 -8.41 -7.78 6.10
N HIS A 45 -7.44 -8.44 5.49
CA HIS A 45 -6.13 -8.76 6.05
C HIS A 45 -5.03 -8.58 5.00
N PHE A 46 -3.86 -8.11 5.42
CA PHE A 46 -2.64 -8.03 4.63
C PHE A 46 -1.42 -7.83 5.53
N THR A 47 -0.25 -8.04 4.97
CA THR A 47 1.03 -7.64 5.56
C THR A 47 1.62 -6.48 4.76
N VAL A 48 2.13 -5.46 5.44
CA VAL A 48 2.92 -4.37 4.84
C VAL A 48 4.38 -4.65 5.08
N HIS A 49 5.21 -4.45 4.07
CA HIS A 49 6.65 -4.44 4.17
C HIS A 49 7.19 -3.13 3.56
N ASP A 50 8.10 -2.45 4.25
CA ASP A 50 8.92 -1.37 3.71
C ASP A 50 10.31 -1.90 3.40
N PRO A 51 10.63 -2.13 2.12
CA PRO A 51 11.95 -2.60 1.69
C PRO A 51 13.10 -1.64 2.03
N SER A 52 12.81 -0.34 2.24
CA SER A 52 13.83 0.68 2.53
C SER A 52 14.41 0.53 3.94
N THR A 53 13.60 0.04 4.88
CA THR A 53 13.91 -0.08 6.31
C THR A 53 13.84 -1.51 6.83
N ASP A 54 13.40 -2.47 6.00
CA ASP A 54 13.17 -3.87 6.37
C ASP A 54 12.13 -4.03 7.51
N VAL A 55 11.20 -3.08 7.61
CA VAL A 55 10.13 -3.12 8.61
C VAL A 55 8.89 -3.75 7.99
N THR A 56 8.27 -4.66 8.73
CA THR A 56 7.05 -5.36 8.33
C THR A 56 5.98 -5.19 9.41
N ASP A 57 4.70 -5.26 9.06
CA ASP A 57 3.59 -5.29 10.02
C ASP A 57 2.34 -5.98 9.45
N ASP A 58 1.56 -6.63 10.31
CA ASP A 58 0.32 -7.33 9.96
C ASP A 58 -0.87 -6.41 10.21
N CYS A 59 -1.71 -6.22 9.21
CA CYS A 59 -2.83 -5.29 9.23
C CYS A 59 -4.13 -6.05 8.99
N ASN A 60 -5.11 -5.85 9.86
CA ASN A 60 -6.44 -6.42 9.70
C ASN A 60 -7.53 -5.46 10.16
N VAL A 61 -8.70 -5.61 9.56
CA VAL A 61 -9.91 -4.92 9.97
C VAL A 61 -11.12 -5.82 9.76
N SER A 62 -12.03 -5.80 10.72
CA SER A 62 -13.39 -6.33 10.56
C SER A 62 -14.39 -5.19 10.67
N TRP A 63 -15.44 -5.21 9.86
CA TRP A 63 -16.50 -4.21 9.95
C TRP A 63 -17.87 -4.78 9.67
N ASN A 64 -18.88 -4.15 10.28
CA ASN A 64 -20.25 -4.48 9.98
C ASN A 64 -20.66 -3.87 8.63
N THR A 65 -21.03 -4.71 7.68
CA THR A 65 -21.39 -4.30 6.31
C THR A 65 -22.70 -3.51 6.24
N SER A 66 -23.58 -3.67 7.23
CA SER A 66 -24.85 -2.94 7.36
C SER A 66 -24.73 -1.63 8.13
N SER A 67 -23.56 -1.34 8.72
CA SER A 67 -23.32 -0.05 9.37
C SER A 67 -23.17 1.06 8.32
N ILE A 68 -23.75 2.23 8.58
CA ILE A 68 -23.48 3.44 7.79
C ILE A 68 -22.03 3.94 7.98
N ASN A 69 -21.44 3.62 9.13
CA ASN A 69 -20.09 4.04 9.51
C ASN A 69 -19.08 2.94 9.18
N GLN A 70 -18.92 2.64 7.89
CA GLN A 70 -17.89 1.69 7.43
C GLN A 70 -16.49 2.30 7.58
N PRO A 71 -15.42 1.47 7.64
CA PRO A 71 -14.06 1.98 7.72
C PRO A 71 -13.75 2.94 6.57
N GLY A 72 -13.41 4.19 6.92
CA GLY A 72 -13.00 5.25 6.00
C GLY A 72 -11.52 5.59 6.13
N LEU A 73 -11.16 6.85 5.90
CA LEU A 73 -9.77 7.32 5.92
C LEU A 73 -9.17 7.41 7.32
N ALA A 74 -9.98 7.34 8.38
CA ALA A 74 -9.50 7.37 9.76
C ALA A 74 -8.46 6.25 9.97
N PRO A 75 -7.20 6.59 10.32
CA PRO A 75 -6.10 5.63 10.32
C PRO A 75 -6.30 4.57 11.40
N ARG A 76 -6.11 3.31 11.01
CA ARG A 76 -6.12 2.14 11.88
C ARG A 76 -4.70 1.64 11.99
N LYS A 77 -4.23 1.40 13.21
CA LYS A 77 -2.90 0.82 13.44
C LYS A 77 -2.89 -0.65 13.06
N CYS A 78 -1.82 -1.06 12.39
CA CYS A 78 -1.47 -2.47 12.24
C CYS A 78 -1.01 -3.05 13.59
N LEU A 79 -0.83 -4.37 13.66
CA LEU A 79 -0.69 -5.11 14.91
C LEU A 79 0.52 -4.65 15.76
N ARG A 80 1.66 -4.38 15.14
CA ARG A 80 2.89 -3.89 15.81
C ARG A 80 2.97 -2.36 15.84
N GLY A 81 1.97 -1.66 15.32
CA GLY A 81 1.90 -0.20 15.31
C GLY A 81 3.03 0.47 14.54
N GLN A 82 3.65 -0.22 13.57
CA GLN A 82 4.66 0.37 12.69
C GLN A 82 4.01 1.10 11.53
N PHE A 83 2.86 0.60 11.09
CA PHE A 83 2.05 1.18 10.02
C PHE A 83 0.63 1.48 10.49
N GLU A 84 0.02 2.42 9.78
CA GLU A 84 -1.39 2.72 9.81
C GLU A 84 -1.98 2.57 8.41
N PHE A 85 -3.26 2.20 8.35
CA PHE A 85 -3.97 2.09 7.09
C PHE A 85 -5.41 2.62 7.18
N GLY A 86 -5.98 2.93 6.04
CA GLY A 86 -7.35 3.41 5.92
C GLY A 86 -7.86 3.31 4.49
N PHE A 87 -9.07 3.81 4.27
CA PHE A 87 -9.77 3.72 2.99
C PHE A 87 -10.25 5.10 2.54
N ARG A 88 -9.64 5.67 1.50
CA ARG A 88 -9.86 7.07 1.07
C ARG A 88 -11.34 7.44 0.87
N TYR A 89 -12.13 6.50 0.35
CA TYR A 89 -13.56 6.66 0.07
C TYR A 89 -14.44 5.63 0.80
N GLY A 90 -13.89 4.98 1.82
CA GLY A 90 -14.52 3.82 2.47
C GLY A 90 -14.27 2.50 1.73
N ILE A 91 -14.62 1.39 2.39
CA ILE A 91 -14.50 0.00 1.88
C ILE A 91 -15.87 -0.69 1.73
N GLY A 92 -16.93 0.07 1.46
CA GLY A 92 -18.28 -0.51 1.40
C GLY A 92 -18.48 -1.61 0.36
N ASN A 93 -17.58 -1.69 -0.60
CA ASN A 93 -17.50 -2.75 -1.56
C ASN A 93 -16.09 -3.38 -1.53
N ILE A 94 -16.00 -4.66 -1.17
CA ILE A 94 -14.71 -5.36 -1.12
C ILE A 94 -14.11 -5.62 -2.51
N GLU A 95 -14.90 -5.50 -3.58
CA GLU A 95 -14.42 -5.61 -4.96
C GLU A 95 -13.73 -4.34 -5.46
N ASN A 96 -13.93 -3.19 -4.80
CA ASN A 96 -13.40 -1.90 -5.22
C ASN A 96 -13.23 -0.90 -4.07
N PHE A 97 -11.98 -0.60 -3.73
CA PHE A 97 -11.63 0.38 -2.69
C PHE A 97 -10.27 1.03 -2.96
N THR A 98 -9.99 2.14 -2.28
CA THR A 98 -8.66 2.77 -2.28
C THR A 98 -8.00 2.56 -0.94
N LEU A 99 -6.99 1.69 -0.91
CA LEU A 99 -6.17 1.44 0.28
C LEU A 99 -5.15 2.57 0.44
N VAL A 100 -5.09 3.14 1.64
CA VAL A 100 -4.07 4.10 2.06
C VAL A 100 -3.24 3.45 3.15
N VAL A 101 -1.92 3.53 3.05
CA VAL A 101 -0.98 2.98 4.04
C VAL A 101 0.06 4.04 4.35
N GLN A 102 0.42 4.18 5.62
CA GLN A 102 1.48 5.08 6.07
C GLN A 102 2.29 4.45 7.20
N GLN A 103 3.59 4.74 7.29
CA GLN A 103 4.34 4.48 8.51
C GLN A 103 3.96 5.49 9.59
N VAL A 104 3.92 5.05 10.84
CA VAL A 104 3.52 5.88 11.99
C VAL A 104 4.48 7.07 12.22
N ASN A 105 5.76 6.90 11.89
CA ASN A 105 6.76 7.98 11.95
C ASN A 105 6.66 8.97 10.76
N GLY A 106 5.78 8.72 9.79
CA GLY A 106 5.60 9.55 8.60
C GLY A 106 6.66 9.39 7.51
N SER A 107 7.60 8.44 7.60
CA SER A 107 8.66 8.31 6.58
C SER A 107 8.20 7.72 5.25
N ALA A 108 7.03 7.10 5.20
CA ALA A 108 6.46 6.52 4.00
C ALA A 108 4.93 6.63 4.04
N GLN A 109 4.31 7.12 2.96
CA GLN A 109 2.86 7.19 2.82
C GLN A 109 2.45 7.04 1.37
N GLY A 110 1.48 6.17 1.09
CA GLY A 110 1.00 5.97 -0.26
C GLY A 110 -0.43 5.44 -0.31
N SER A 111 -0.96 5.34 -1.52
CA SER A 111 -2.27 4.75 -1.76
C SER A 111 -2.36 4.02 -3.07
N SER A 112 -3.23 3.02 -3.16
CA SER A 112 -3.51 2.31 -4.41
C SER A 112 -4.98 1.92 -4.52
N VAL A 113 -5.47 1.89 -5.76
CA VAL A 113 -6.82 1.41 -6.09
C VAL A 113 -6.77 -0.11 -6.21
N VAL A 114 -7.54 -0.78 -5.37
CA VAL A 114 -7.73 -2.23 -5.38
C VAL A 114 -9.08 -2.50 -6.04
N THR A 115 -9.08 -3.10 -7.24
CA THR A 115 -10.31 -3.30 -8.01
C THR A 115 -10.32 -4.60 -8.82
N ALA A 116 -11.44 -5.31 -8.76
CA ALA A 116 -11.74 -6.51 -9.54
C ALA A 116 -12.29 -6.21 -10.95
N TYR A 117 -12.56 -4.94 -11.29
CA TYR A 117 -13.27 -4.56 -12.53
C TYR A 117 -12.36 -4.33 -13.75
N ARG A 118 -11.10 -4.76 -13.68
CA ARG A 118 -10.14 -4.65 -14.79
C ARG A 118 -10.22 -5.90 -15.69
N ARG A 119 -9.77 -5.78 -16.95
CA ARG A 119 -9.79 -6.90 -17.93
C ARG A 119 -9.03 -8.14 -17.43
N ASN A 120 -7.92 -7.94 -16.71
CA ASN A 120 -7.14 -8.97 -16.03
C ASN A 120 -6.82 -8.44 -14.62
N PRO A 121 -7.71 -8.62 -13.64
CA PRO A 121 -7.53 -8.04 -12.33
C PRO A 121 -6.58 -8.89 -11.49
N ASP A 122 -5.61 -8.25 -10.82
CA ASP A 122 -4.83 -8.91 -9.77
C ASP A 122 -5.66 -9.15 -8.51
N TRP A 123 -6.72 -8.34 -8.30
CA TRP A 123 -7.70 -8.52 -7.24
C TRP A 123 -8.83 -9.43 -7.73
N ILE A 124 -8.78 -10.69 -7.33
CA ILE A 124 -9.67 -11.74 -7.83
C ILE A 124 -10.73 -12.05 -6.78
N CYS A 125 -12.01 -11.83 -7.12
CA CYS A 125 -13.15 -12.10 -6.25
C CYS A 125 -13.91 -13.36 -6.72
N LEU A 126 -14.20 -14.25 -5.76
CA LEU A 126 -14.95 -15.48 -5.98
C LEU A 126 -16.21 -15.48 -5.09
N GLN A 127 -17.34 -15.83 -5.70
CA GLN A 127 -18.62 -15.99 -5.01
C GLN A 127 -18.70 -17.38 -4.38
N ASN A 128 -19.20 -17.44 -3.15
CA ASN A 128 -19.42 -18.67 -2.36
C ASN A 128 -18.22 -19.65 -2.40
N PRO A 129 -16.98 -19.20 -2.13
CA PRO A 129 -15.79 -20.03 -2.26
C PRO A 129 -15.80 -21.21 -1.28
N VAL A 130 -16.42 -21.04 -0.12
CA VAL A 130 -16.61 -22.05 0.93
C VAL A 130 -17.89 -21.73 1.72
N GLN A 131 -18.41 -22.71 2.45
CA GLN A 131 -19.58 -22.53 3.32
C GLN A 131 -19.38 -21.35 4.30
N GLY A 132 -20.37 -20.47 4.41
CA GLY A 132 -20.36 -19.32 5.32
C GLY A 132 -19.71 -18.04 4.79
N VAL A 133 -19.01 -18.11 3.65
CA VAL A 133 -18.40 -16.96 2.98
C VAL A 133 -19.19 -16.64 1.72
N LYS A 134 -19.83 -15.48 1.67
CA LYS A 134 -20.58 -15.01 0.49
C LYS A 134 -19.62 -14.67 -0.65
N GLU A 135 -18.54 -13.98 -0.33
CA GLU A 135 -17.54 -13.56 -1.30
C GLU A 135 -16.16 -13.52 -0.64
N ARG A 136 -15.14 -13.93 -1.41
CA ARG A 136 -13.73 -13.78 -1.03
C ARG A 136 -12.98 -13.14 -2.17
N CYS A 137 -12.21 -12.11 -1.85
CA CYS A 137 -11.28 -11.48 -2.78
C CYS A 137 -9.84 -11.67 -2.30
N VAL A 138 -8.93 -11.97 -3.23
CA VAL A 138 -7.51 -12.16 -2.94
C VAL A 138 -6.68 -11.45 -3.99
N TRP A 139 -5.61 -10.79 -3.58
CA TRP A 139 -4.64 -10.20 -4.49
C TRP A 139 -3.67 -11.27 -4.96
N ASN A 140 -3.47 -11.38 -6.27
CA ASN A 140 -2.51 -12.26 -6.89
C ASN A 140 -1.11 -11.61 -6.90
N GLY A 141 -0.20 -12.12 -6.07
CA GLY A 141 1.16 -11.60 -5.94
C GLY A 141 1.29 -10.51 -4.87
N THR A 142 2.13 -9.51 -5.15
CA THR A 142 2.40 -8.39 -4.24
C THR A 142 1.83 -7.10 -4.84
N LEU A 143 1.05 -6.35 -4.05
CA LEU A 143 0.61 -5.02 -4.43
C LEU A 143 1.70 -4.01 -4.02
N SER A 144 2.29 -3.32 -4.99
CA SER A 144 3.22 -2.21 -4.71
C SER A 144 2.47 -0.89 -4.55
N ILE A 145 2.74 -0.17 -3.47
CA ILE A 145 2.21 1.17 -3.19
C ILE A 145 3.37 2.16 -3.24
N ASN A 146 3.33 3.08 -4.20
CA ASN A 146 4.33 4.14 -4.31
C ASN A 146 4.19 5.12 -3.13
N VAL A 147 5.35 5.53 -2.58
CA VAL A 147 5.50 6.45 -1.45
C VAL A 147 6.32 7.68 -1.80
#